data_AF-A0A7K1SNG3-F1
#
_entry.id   AF-A0A7K1SNG3-F1
#
_cell.length_a   1.000
_cell.length_b   1.000
_cell.length_c   1.000
_cell.angle_alpha   90.00
_cell.angle_beta   90.00
_cell.angle_gamma   90.00
#
_symmetry.space_group_name_H-M   'P 1'
#
loop_
_entity.id
_entity.type
_entity.pdbx_description
1 polymer ?
#
loop_
_entity_poly.entity_id
_entity_poly.type
_entity_poly.pdbx_seq_one_letter_code
_entity_poly.pdbx_strand_id
1 'polypeptide(L)'
;MGTFKRIDSSRASQEVARETDRLLLYDRYGSLAYGVILQIIPEPEIAQTVLIDLFSSSQVLSYTEDSRQVSSKIIRLARAKALEARPDGFNKSVSIQEASVNDDMGKLVFDLSFYKGFTIEEIADKLQLSKTNVLSTIYTYFKQQRSS
;
A
#
# COMPACT_ATOMS: atom_id res chain seq x y z
N MET A 1 38.98 -5.75 -39.12
CA MET A 1 38.81 -6.85 -38.15
C MET A 1 38.38 -6.25 -36.83
N GLY A 2 37.09 -6.29 -36.52
CA GLY A 2 36.48 -5.60 -35.37
C GLY A 2 36.38 -6.48 -34.13
N THR A 3 36.54 -5.88 -32.95
CA THR A 3 36.29 -6.53 -31.65
C THR A 3 35.49 -5.61 -30.74
N PHE A 4 34.17 -5.57 -30.97
CA PHE A 4 33.16 -5.01 -30.05
C PHE A 4 32.35 -6.19 -29.52
N LYS A 5 32.76 -6.86 -28.42
CA LYS A 5 31.91 -7.86 -27.75
C LYS A 5 32.42 -8.28 -26.36
N ARG A 6 32.40 -7.41 -25.35
CA ARG A 6 32.64 -7.81 -23.93
C ARG A 6 31.86 -7.02 -22.87
N ILE A 7 30.78 -6.32 -23.23
CA ILE A 7 30.00 -5.50 -22.29
C ILE A 7 28.63 -6.12 -21.98
N ASP A 8 28.08 -6.96 -22.86
CA ASP A 8 26.70 -7.49 -22.73
C ASP A 8 26.51 -8.56 -21.64
N SER A 9 27.52 -9.35 -21.31
CA SER A 9 27.36 -10.49 -20.39
C SER A 9 27.05 -10.07 -18.95
N SER A 10 27.62 -8.96 -18.46
CA SER A 10 27.34 -8.47 -17.11
C SER A 10 25.96 -7.82 -16.99
N ARG A 11 25.42 -7.24 -18.07
CA ARG A 11 24.08 -6.66 -18.09
C ARG A 11 23.01 -7.75 -18.14
N ALA A 12 23.20 -8.75 -18.99
CA ALA A 12 22.27 -9.89 -19.09
C ALA A 12 22.13 -10.64 -17.74
N SER A 13 23.24 -10.88 -17.03
CA SER A 13 23.17 -11.53 -15.70
C SER A 13 22.48 -10.65 -14.65
N GLN A 14 22.63 -9.33 -14.72
CA GLN A 14 22.01 -8.40 -13.78
C GLN A 14 20.50 -8.21 -14.06
N GLU A 15 20.09 -8.25 -15.33
CA GLU A 15 18.68 -8.19 -15.73
C GLU A 15 17.93 -9.47 -15.35
N VAL A 16 18.54 -10.65 -15.58
CA VAL A 16 17.95 -11.94 -15.20
C VAL A 16 17.80 -12.06 -13.67
N ALA A 17 18.79 -11.59 -12.91
CA ALA A 17 18.70 -11.55 -11.45
C ALA A 17 17.54 -10.66 -10.97
N ARG A 18 17.37 -9.48 -11.59
CA ARG A 18 16.28 -8.55 -11.25
C ARG A 18 14.89 -9.07 -11.62
N GLU A 19 14.77 -9.77 -12.74
CA GLU A 19 13.51 -10.41 -13.13
C GLU A 19 13.14 -11.56 -12.17
N THR A 20 14.15 -12.32 -11.73
CA THR A 20 13.95 -13.40 -10.73
C THR A 20 13.52 -12.83 -9.38
N ASP A 21 14.15 -11.73 -8.93
CA ASP A 21 13.80 -11.02 -7.70
C ASP A 21 12.35 -10.48 -7.76
N ARG A 22 11.91 -9.97 -8.92
CA ARG A 22 10.54 -9.51 -9.14
C ARG A 22 9.51 -10.63 -8.99
N LEU A 23 9.78 -11.80 -9.56
CA LEU A 23 8.89 -12.97 -9.46
C LEU A 23 8.80 -13.50 -8.02
N LEU A 24 9.91 -13.50 -7.28
CA LEU A 24 9.93 -13.88 -5.86
C LEU A 24 9.10 -12.91 -5.00
N LEU A 25 9.26 -11.60 -5.23
CA LEU A 25 8.47 -10.59 -4.54
C LEU A 25 6.97 -10.70 -4.88
N TYR A 26 6.64 -11.04 -6.13
CA TYR A 26 5.25 -11.29 -6.53
C TYR A 26 4.68 -12.53 -5.85
N ASP A 27 5.42 -13.65 -5.81
CA ASP A 27 4.96 -14.89 -5.17
C ASP A 27 4.72 -14.69 -3.66
N ARG A 28 5.65 -13.99 -2.99
CA ARG A 28 5.57 -13.77 -1.53
C ARG A 28 4.58 -12.68 -1.13
N TYR A 29 4.52 -11.57 -1.87
CA TYR A 29 3.76 -10.38 -1.47
C TYR A 29 2.57 -10.05 -2.37
N GLY A 30 2.37 -10.77 -3.49
CA GLY A 30 1.29 -10.53 -4.43
C GLY A 30 -0.09 -10.61 -3.78
N SER A 31 -0.35 -11.67 -3.02
CA SER A 31 -1.61 -11.84 -2.27
C SER A 31 -1.85 -10.74 -1.24
N LEU A 32 -0.78 -10.30 -0.56
CA LEU A 32 -0.84 -9.24 0.45
C LEU A 32 -1.11 -7.88 -0.19
N ALA A 33 -0.36 -7.54 -1.24
CA ALA A 33 -0.54 -6.30 -1.98
C ALA A 33 -1.93 -6.25 -2.63
N TYR A 34 -2.38 -7.35 -3.23
CA TYR A 34 -3.71 -7.46 -3.82
C TYR A 34 -4.82 -7.25 -2.79
N GLY A 35 -4.71 -7.86 -1.60
CA GLY A 35 -5.66 -7.65 -0.51
C GLY A 35 -5.74 -6.19 -0.06
N VAL A 36 -4.59 -5.50 0.06
CA VAL A 36 -4.55 -4.07 0.40
C VAL A 36 -5.19 -3.22 -0.70
N ILE A 37 -4.91 -3.53 -1.97
CA ILE A 37 -5.51 -2.81 -3.11
C ILE A 37 -7.03 -3.02 -3.13
N LEU A 38 -7.52 -4.24 -2.91
CA LEU A 38 -8.95 -4.56 -2.85
C LEU A 38 -9.69 -3.83 -1.73
N GLN A 39 -9.03 -3.57 -0.59
CA GLN A 39 -9.64 -2.79 0.49
C GLN A 39 -9.89 -1.32 0.10
N ILE A 40 -9.10 -0.81 -0.85
CA ILE A 40 -9.19 0.58 -1.34
C ILE A 40 -10.09 0.66 -2.57
N ILE A 41 -9.95 -0.30 -3.50
CA ILE A 41 -10.72 -0.42 -4.74
C ILE A 41 -11.39 -1.81 -4.74
N PRO A 42 -12.67 -1.93 -4.36
CA PRO A 42 -13.39 -3.21 -4.35
C PRO A 42 -13.86 -3.60 -5.77
N GLU A 43 -13.03 -3.36 -6.76
CA GLU A 43 -13.24 -3.76 -8.15
C GLU A 43 -12.04 -4.61 -8.58
N PRO A 44 -12.23 -5.92 -8.81
CA PRO A 44 -11.13 -6.85 -9.01
C PRO A 44 -10.32 -6.55 -10.28
N GLU A 45 -10.97 -6.04 -11.33
CA GLU A 45 -10.33 -5.71 -12.62
C GLU A 45 -9.33 -4.56 -12.47
N ILE A 46 -9.75 -3.49 -11.79
CA ILE A 46 -8.88 -2.34 -11.50
C ILE A 46 -7.80 -2.75 -10.50
N ALA A 47 -8.14 -3.52 -9.47
CA ALA A 47 -7.18 -3.96 -8.46
C ALA A 47 -6.05 -4.82 -9.05
N GLN A 48 -6.36 -5.74 -9.98
CA GLN A 48 -5.34 -6.52 -10.69
C GLN A 48 -4.46 -5.64 -11.57
N THR A 49 -5.03 -4.67 -12.26
CA THR A 49 -4.28 -3.72 -13.08
C THR A 49 -3.27 -2.94 -12.24
N VAL A 50 -3.70 -2.45 -11.07
CA VAL A 50 -2.84 -1.74 -10.10
C VAL A 50 -1.76 -2.66 -9.53
N LEU A 51 -2.07 -3.92 -9.26
CA LEU A 51 -1.09 -4.91 -8.80
C LEU A 51 0.01 -5.12 -9.83
N ILE A 52 -0.36 -5.30 -11.10
CA ILE A 52 0.58 -5.46 -12.20
C ILE A 52 1.45 -4.21 -12.35
N ASP A 53 0.86 -3.02 -12.28
CA ASP A 53 1.60 -1.75 -12.34
C ASP A 53 2.58 -1.59 -11.16
N LEU A 54 2.17 -2.02 -9.96
CA LEU A 54 3.01 -2.00 -8.78
C LEU A 54 4.29 -2.83 -8.96
N PHE A 55 4.17 -4.09 -9.38
CA PHE A 55 5.33 -4.96 -9.57
C PHE A 55 6.11 -4.63 -10.84
N SER A 56 5.48 -3.99 -11.83
CA SER A 56 6.16 -3.47 -13.03
C SER A 56 6.94 -2.18 -12.76
N SER A 57 6.67 -1.49 -11.64
CA SER A 57 7.36 -0.27 -11.26
C SER A 57 8.80 -0.53 -10.81
N SER A 58 9.74 0.29 -11.32
CA SER A 58 11.18 0.22 -11.00
C SER A 58 11.50 0.35 -9.50
N GLN A 59 10.53 0.80 -8.68
CA GLN A 59 10.71 0.91 -7.23
C GLN A 59 10.78 -0.46 -6.56
N VAL A 60 10.06 -1.46 -7.09
CA VAL A 60 10.05 -2.82 -6.52
C VAL A 60 11.36 -3.55 -6.78
N LEU A 61 12.01 -3.26 -7.90
CA LEU A 61 13.35 -3.78 -8.26
C LEU A 61 14.48 -3.27 -7.35
N SER A 62 14.21 -2.25 -6.53
CA SER A 62 15.18 -1.71 -5.55
C SER A 62 15.04 -2.35 -4.16
N TYR A 63 14.00 -3.17 -3.96
CA TYR A 63 13.78 -3.86 -2.69
C TYR A 63 14.53 -5.18 -2.69
N THR A 64 15.68 -5.21 -2.04
CA THR A 64 16.39 -6.44 -1.74
C THR A 64 15.64 -7.24 -0.68
N GLU A 65 15.43 -8.54 -0.88
CA GLU A 65 14.68 -9.43 0.03
C GLU A 65 15.12 -9.36 1.51
N ASP A 66 16.37 -8.96 1.78
CA ASP A 66 16.96 -8.89 3.13
C ASP A 66 16.42 -7.76 4.03
N SER A 67 15.66 -6.82 3.50
CA SER A 67 15.15 -5.74 4.34
C SER A 67 13.88 -6.20 5.08
N ARG A 68 13.92 -6.24 6.42
CA ARG A 68 12.72 -6.43 7.27
C ARG A 68 11.56 -5.47 6.94
N GLN A 69 11.83 -4.44 6.16
CA GLN A 69 10.89 -3.41 5.75
C GLN A 69 10.34 -3.62 4.32
N VAL A 70 10.77 -4.64 3.55
CA VAL A 70 10.27 -4.88 2.18
C VAL A 70 8.74 -5.00 2.19
N SER A 71 8.17 -5.79 3.09
CA SER A 71 6.72 -5.93 3.25
C SER A 71 6.04 -4.58 3.48
N SER A 72 6.53 -3.78 4.42
CA SER A 72 5.98 -2.46 4.73
C SER A 72 6.10 -1.48 3.56
N LYS A 73 7.19 -1.53 2.81
CA LYS A 73 7.41 -0.68 1.63
C LYS A 73 6.48 -1.09 0.49
N ILE A 74 6.29 -2.39 0.25
CA ILE A 74 5.33 -2.91 -0.74
C ILE A 74 3.91 -2.49 -0.37
N ILE A 75 3.48 -2.64 0.89
CA ILE A 75 2.15 -2.20 1.34
C ILE A 75 1.95 -0.70 1.12
N ARG A 76 2.96 0.12 1.49
CA ARG A 76 2.91 1.58 1.29
C ARG A 76 2.79 1.94 -0.19
N LEU A 77 3.56 1.27 -1.04
CA LEU A 77 3.52 1.51 -2.49
C LEU A 77 2.18 1.07 -3.08
N ALA A 78 1.66 -0.09 -2.67
CA ALA A 78 0.36 -0.62 -3.09
C ALA A 78 -0.76 0.34 -2.76
N ARG A 79 -0.73 0.91 -1.55
CA ARG A 79 -1.68 1.94 -1.13
C ARG A 79 -1.56 3.21 -1.95
N ALA A 80 -0.35 3.72 -2.16
CA ALA A 80 -0.16 4.93 -2.97
C ALA A 80 -0.72 4.74 -4.40
N LYS A 81 -0.37 3.62 -5.03
CA LYS A 81 -0.86 3.25 -6.37
C LYS A 81 -2.36 3.03 -6.42
N ALA A 82 -2.94 2.37 -5.43
CA ALA A 82 -4.38 2.18 -5.34
C ALA A 82 -5.13 3.51 -5.13
N LEU A 83 -4.55 4.46 -4.38
CA LEU A 83 -5.16 5.78 -4.22
C LEU A 83 -5.09 6.59 -5.52
N GLU A 84 -4.00 6.50 -6.28
CA GLU A 84 -3.87 7.14 -7.60
C GLU A 84 -4.84 6.56 -8.64
N ALA A 85 -5.04 5.24 -8.63
CA ALA A 85 -5.91 4.55 -9.58
C ALA A 85 -7.40 4.57 -9.19
N ARG A 86 -7.73 5.11 -8.01
CA ARG A 86 -9.11 5.14 -7.52
C ARG A 86 -9.91 6.21 -8.27
N PRO A 87 -11.08 5.88 -8.86
CA PRO A 87 -11.93 6.88 -9.48
C PRO A 87 -12.54 7.83 -8.44
N ASP A 88 -12.59 9.13 -8.75
CA ASP A 88 -13.00 10.24 -7.87
C ASP A 88 -14.38 10.06 -7.18
N GLY A 89 -15.25 9.21 -7.74
CA GLY A 89 -16.58 8.92 -7.20
C GLY A 89 -16.62 8.02 -5.95
N PHE A 90 -15.51 7.39 -5.57
CA PHE A 90 -15.49 6.41 -4.47
C PHE A 90 -15.53 7.06 -3.06
N ASN A 91 -15.31 8.37 -2.98
CA ASN A 91 -15.36 9.13 -1.71
C ASN A 91 -16.76 9.18 -1.06
N LYS A 92 -17.83 8.83 -1.80
CA LYS A 92 -19.20 9.19 -1.44
C LYS A 92 -20.02 8.06 -0.77
N SER A 93 -19.60 6.80 -0.83
CA SER A 93 -20.48 5.67 -0.50
C SER A 93 -20.20 4.93 0.82
N VAL A 94 -19.23 5.36 1.64
CA VAL A 94 -19.09 4.75 2.98
C VAL A 94 -20.06 5.42 3.94
N SER A 95 -21.26 4.84 4.00
CA SER A 95 -22.21 5.05 5.10
C SER A 95 -21.53 4.63 6.40
N ILE A 96 -21.54 5.52 7.39
CA ILE A 96 -21.17 5.22 8.78
C ILE A 96 -22.33 4.41 9.37
N GLN A 97 -22.48 3.17 8.93
CA GLN A 97 -23.35 2.14 9.47
C GLN A 97 -22.48 0.89 9.35
N GLU A 98 -21.72 0.45 10.35
CA GLU A 98 -22.05 0.19 11.73
C GLU A 98 -20.76 0.33 12.55
N ALA A 99 -20.69 1.27 13.48
CA ALA A 99 -19.67 1.26 14.52
C ALA A 99 -20.38 1.48 15.84
N SER A 100 -20.60 0.37 16.55
CA SER A 100 -21.16 0.36 17.89
C SER A 100 -20.33 1.26 18.81
N VAL A 101 -21.07 2.12 19.50
CA VAL A 101 -20.73 3.08 20.55
C VAL A 101 -19.41 2.81 21.31
N ASN A 102 -18.51 3.80 21.20
CA ASN A 102 -17.43 4.21 22.12
C ASN A 102 -16.09 3.46 22.24
N ASP A 103 -15.94 2.16 21.94
CA ASP A 103 -14.65 1.49 22.20
C ASP A 103 -13.68 1.48 20.99
N ASP A 104 -14.19 1.72 19.78
CA ASP A 104 -13.45 1.54 18.52
C ASP A 104 -13.10 2.87 17.80
N MET A 105 -13.10 4.02 18.48
CA MET A 105 -12.77 5.29 17.82
C MET A 105 -11.35 5.29 17.23
N GLY A 106 -10.38 4.67 17.91
CA GLY A 106 -9.02 4.52 17.37
C GLY A 106 -8.96 3.61 16.15
N LYS A 107 -9.73 2.52 16.16
CA LYS A 107 -9.87 1.62 15.02
C LYS A 107 -10.54 2.32 13.84
N LEU A 108 -11.61 3.08 14.09
CA LEU A 108 -12.34 3.83 13.07
C LEU A 108 -11.46 4.90 12.41
N VAL A 109 -10.76 5.72 13.21
CA VAL A 109 -9.84 6.74 12.70
C VAL A 109 -8.69 6.08 11.92
N PHE A 110 -8.18 4.95 12.41
CA PHE A 110 -7.18 4.17 11.70
C PHE A 110 -7.71 3.62 10.37
N ASP A 111 -8.91 3.04 10.35
CA ASP A 111 -9.51 2.47 9.14
C ASP A 111 -9.81 3.56 8.11
N LEU A 112 -10.30 4.73 8.55
CA LEU A 112 -10.55 5.88 7.68
C LEU A 112 -9.28 6.44 7.07
N SER A 113 -8.21 6.59 7.87
CA SER A 113 -6.93 7.07 7.36
C SER A 113 -6.24 6.02 6.48
N PHE A 114 -6.09 4.80 6.99
CA PHE A 114 -5.27 3.76 6.39
C PHE A 114 -5.98 3.07 5.22
N TYR A 115 -7.18 2.53 5.42
CA TYR A 115 -7.90 1.77 4.39
C TYR A 115 -8.71 2.66 3.46
N LYS A 116 -9.36 3.71 3.98
CA LYS A 116 -10.22 4.57 3.16
C LYS A 116 -9.47 5.72 2.49
N GLY A 117 -8.24 5.99 2.91
CA GLY A 117 -7.38 7.00 2.29
C GLY A 117 -7.80 8.44 2.57
N PHE A 118 -8.63 8.66 3.60
CA PHE A 118 -9.00 10.02 3.99
C PHE A 118 -7.81 10.74 4.61
N THR A 119 -7.70 12.02 4.30
CA THR A 119 -6.77 12.95 4.94
C THR A 119 -7.17 13.21 6.39
N ILE A 120 -6.22 13.69 7.19
CA ILE A 120 -6.46 14.01 8.60
C ILE A 120 -7.54 15.11 8.70
N GLU A 121 -7.53 16.04 7.74
CA GLU A 121 -8.52 17.10 7.54
C GLU A 121 -9.93 16.52 7.33
N GLU A 122 -10.10 15.64 6.34
CA GLU A 122 -11.40 15.04 6.04
C GLU A 122 -11.94 14.19 7.19
N ILE A 123 -11.05 13.52 7.93
CA ILE A 123 -11.42 12.74 9.12
C ILE A 123 -11.86 13.68 10.25
N ALA A 124 -11.12 14.78 10.47
CA ALA A 124 -11.45 15.80 11.45
C ALA A 124 -12.83 16.41 11.17
N ASP A 125 -13.11 16.76 9.92
CA ASP A 125 -14.41 17.31 9.50
C ASP A 125 -15.53 16.27 9.63
N LYS A 126 -15.29 15.01 9.24
CA LYS A 126 -16.29 13.93 9.34
C LYS A 126 -16.62 13.54 10.78
N LEU A 127 -15.64 13.53 11.68
CA LEU A 127 -15.81 13.12 13.07
C LEU A 127 -16.04 14.31 14.02
N GLN A 128 -16.04 15.55 13.51
CA GLN A 128 -16.08 16.78 14.30
C GLN A 128 -14.99 16.82 15.40
N LEU A 129 -13.81 16.29 15.09
CA LEU A 129 -12.66 16.26 15.99
C LEU A 129 -11.62 17.28 15.57
N SER A 130 -10.80 17.75 16.52
CA SER A 130 -9.60 18.52 16.16
C SER A 130 -8.57 17.61 15.50
N LYS A 131 -7.77 18.16 14.58
CA LYS A 131 -6.66 17.43 13.92
C LYS A 131 -5.73 16.77 14.96
N THR A 132 -5.46 17.47 16.06
CA THR A 132 -4.63 16.98 17.17
C THR A 132 -5.23 15.74 17.83
N ASN A 133 -6.55 15.71 18.03
CA ASN A 133 -7.23 14.53 18.57
C ASN A 133 -7.14 13.35 17.60
N VAL A 134 -7.39 13.57 16.30
CA VAL A 134 -7.27 12.51 15.27
C VAL A 134 -5.86 11.87 15.30
N LEU A 135 -4.81 12.70 15.29
CA LEU A 135 -3.41 12.24 15.38
C LEU A 135 -3.11 11.48 16.69
N SER A 136 -3.58 12.01 17.83
CA SER A 136 -3.41 11.38 19.14
C SER A 136 -4.09 10.01 19.20
N THR A 137 -5.29 9.90 18.65
CA THR A 137 -6.04 8.63 18.60
C THR A 137 -5.32 7.61 17.72
N ILE A 138 -4.81 7.99 16.54
CA ILE A 138 -4.02 7.10 15.67
C ILE A 138 -2.77 6.61 16.40
N TYR A 139 -2.02 7.52 17.03
CA TYR A 139 -0.79 7.19 17.73
C TYR A 139 -1.04 6.20 18.89
N THR A 140 -2.07 6.47 19.70
CA THR A 140 -2.43 5.64 20.85
C THR A 140 -2.87 4.25 20.40
N TYR A 141 -3.70 4.18 19.36
CA TYR A 141 -4.13 2.92 18.76
C TYR A 141 -2.96 2.10 18.23
N PHE A 142 -2.03 2.74 17.51
CA PHE A 142 -0.84 2.07 16.99
C PHE A 142 0.06 1.53 18.11
N LYS A 143 0.24 2.32 19.18
CA LYS A 143 1.04 1.92 20.34
C LYS A 143 0.44 0.69 21.05
N GLN A 144 -0.88 0.63 21.16
CA GLN A 144 -1.61 -0.48 21.76
C GLN A 144 -1.45 -1.76 20.93
N GLN A 145 -1.64 -1.68 19.60
CA GLN A 145 -1.44 -2.78 18.65
C GLN A 145 0.00 -3.31 18.60
N ARG A 146 0.99 -2.49 18.97
CA ARG A 146 2.41 -2.90 18.98
C ARG A 146 2.85 -3.60 20.27
N SER A 147 2.03 -3.52 21.31
CA SER A 147 2.31 -4.06 22.65
C SER A 147 1.55 -5.35 22.94
N SER A 148 0.65 -5.77 22.03
CA SER A 148 0.01 -7.08 21.97
C SER A 148 0.76 -8.01 21.04
#